data_AF-A0A520R1F2-F1
#
_entry.id   AF-A0A520R1F2-F1
#
_cell.length_a   1.000
_cell.length_b   1.000
_cell.length_c   1.000
_cell.angle_alpha   90.00
_cell.angle_beta   90.00
_cell.angle_gamma   90.00
#
_symmetry.space_group_name_H-M   'P 1'
#
loop_
_entity.id
_entity.type
_entity.pdbx_description
1 polymer ?
#
loop_
_entity_poly.entity_id
_entity_poly.type
_entity_poly.pdbx_seq_one_letter_code
_entity_poly.pdbx_strand_id
1 'polypeptide(L)'
;MWLSGRRRLTDRIRREGIQHNPVGYFKGNIMTIRQSVPELSLSQFTQGDRKDRKAFQTALLEGLTRFGFIIVKDHPVPKELLTRAYAASAAFFACPEAQKLGSMVGVDGQRGYTPFGREHAKDASAPDLKEFWHIGREFPPEDQLADIYPPNVWPETPVNFRDIFLELYAALEGAGLILLDALAPSLKVDQGYFRDMAGEGNSILRLLHYPPVPEGADPACVRAAAHEDINLITILVAANGAGLELLDRDG
;
A
#
# COMPACT_ATOMS: atom_id res chain seq x y z
N MET A 1 0.59 -1.24 3.53
CA MET A 1 -0.75 -1.36 4.15
C MET A 1 -1.79 -0.91 3.16
N TRP A 2 -2.83 -1.71 2.99
CA TRP A 2 -3.98 -1.49 2.12
C TRP A 2 -5.12 -0.88 2.91
N LEU A 3 -5.46 0.39 2.66
CA LEU A 3 -6.63 1.00 3.28
C LEU A 3 -7.88 0.68 2.46
N SER A 4 -8.87 0.05 3.08
CA SER A 4 -10.16 -0.24 2.44
C SER A 4 -11.28 0.62 3.02
N GLY A 5 -12.16 1.16 2.18
CA GLY A 5 -13.37 1.86 2.64
C GLY A 5 -14.48 0.89 3.09
N ARG A 6 -15.41 1.35 3.91
CA ARG A 6 -16.67 0.64 4.19
C ARG A 6 -17.47 0.51 2.89
N ARG A 7 -17.92 -0.70 2.54
CA ARG A 7 -18.76 -0.93 1.35
C ARG A 7 -20.12 -0.23 1.49
N ARG A 8 -20.24 0.98 0.94
CA ARG A 8 -21.46 1.56 0.34
C ARG A 8 -21.06 2.57 -0.74
N LEU A 9 -20.75 2.09 -1.93
CA LEU A 9 -20.76 2.91 -3.14
C LEU A 9 -22.10 2.66 -3.86
N THR A 10 -23.01 3.61 -3.75
CA THR A 10 -24.12 3.78 -4.70
C THR A 10 -23.83 5.01 -5.56
N ASP A 11 -23.67 4.77 -6.86
CA ASP A 11 -23.83 5.64 -8.02
C ASP A 11 -23.87 7.17 -7.83
N ARG A 12 -22.78 7.84 -8.23
CA ARG A 12 -22.83 9.05 -9.08
C ARG A 12 -21.43 9.50 -9.44
N ILE A 13 -21.09 9.41 -10.72
CA ILE A 13 -20.51 10.48 -11.57
C ILE A 13 -20.24 9.83 -12.95
N ARG A 14 -21.12 10.11 -13.89
CA ARG A 14 -20.91 9.96 -15.34
C ARG A 14 -21.38 11.25 -15.99
N ARG A 15 -20.67 11.65 -17.06
CA ARG A 15 -20.82 12.86 -17.91
C ARG A 15 -20.02 14.02 -17.32
N GLU A 16 -19.03 14.59 -18.01
CA GLU A 16 -19.13 15.20 -19.35
C GLU A 16 -17.88 14.97 -20.24
N GLY A 17 -18.09 14.99 -21.56
CA GLY A 17 -17.08 14.74 -22.58
C GLY A 17 -16.24 15.98 -22.96
N ILE A 18 -15.00 15.73 -23.36
CA ILE A 18 -14.07 16.75 -23.87
C ILE A 18 -13.75 16.43 -25.33
N GLN A 19 -14.06 17.38 -26.21
CA GLN A 19 -13.80 17.34 -27.65
C GLN A 19 -12.30 17.39 -27.97
N HIS A 20 -11.91 16.63 -29.00
CA HIS A 20 -10.62 16.70 -29.67
C HIS A 20 -10.43 18.02 -30.42
N ASN A 21 -9.24 18.60 -30.34
CA ASN A 21 -8.74 19.59 -31.30
C ASN A 21 -7.30 19.22 -31.68
N PRO A 22 -6.92 19.29 -32.98
CA PRO A 22 -5.64 18.78 -33.45
C PRO A 22 -4.47 19.72 -33.11
N VAL A 23 -3.32 19.11 -32.80
CA VAL A 23 -2.07 19.77 -32.40
C VAL A 23 -1.31 20.24 -33.65
N GLY A 24 -0.98 21.53 -33.69
CA GLY A 24 -0.01 22.10 -34.64
C GLY A 24 1.43 21.80 -34.22
N TYR A 25 2.25 21.42 -35.19
CA TYR A 25 3.67 21.11 -35.01
C TYR A 25 4.50 22.37 -34.74
N PHE A 26 5.22 22.41 -33.61
CA PHE A 26 6.39 23.26 -33.42
C PHE A 26 7.61 22.40 -33.05
N LYS A 27 8.64 22.45 -33.89
CA LYS A 27 9.97 21.88 -33.65
C LYS A 27 10.71 22.72 -32.62
N GLY A 28 11.02 22.15 -31.47
CA GLY A 28 11.90 22.71 -30.45
C GLY A 28 12.56 21.59 -29.65
N ASN A 29 13.86 21.74 -29.38
CA ASN A 29 14.77 20.74 -28.83
C ASN A 29 14.19 19.88 -27.69
N ILE A 30 14.15 18.56 -27.88
CA ILE A 30 13.76 17.58 -26.86
C ILE A 30 14.92 17.43 -25.88
N MET A 31 14.89 18.20 -24.79
CA MET A 31 15.46 17.73 -23.52
C MET A 31 14.41 16.81 -22.90
N THR A 32 14.60 15.50 -22.99
CA THR A 32 13.73 14.53 -22.31
C THR A 32 13.96 14.64 -20.80
N ILE A 33 13.24 15.54 -20.14
CA ILE A 33 13.10 15.48 -18.68
C ILE A 33 12.27 14.24 -18.41
N ARG A 34 12.90 13.13 -18.02
CA ARG A 34 12.18 12.00 -17.42
C ARG A 34 11.50 12.56 -16.17
N GLN A 35 10.18 12.68 -16.21
CA GLN A 35 9.42 13.13 -15.05
C GLN A 35 9.51 12.03 -13.99
N SER A 36 9.97 12.38 -12.78
CA SER A 36 10.01 11.47 -11.65
C SER A 36 8.72 11.59 -10.82
N VAL A 37 8.33 10.50 -10.16
CA VAL A 37 7.28 10.53 -9.13
C VAL A 37 7.59 11.62 -8.11
N PRO A 38 6.62 12.52 -7.77
CA PRO A 38 6.91 13.64 -6.89
C PRO A 38 7.13 13.18 -5.44
N GLU A 39 8.13 13.77 -4.79
CA GLU A 39 8.39 13.61 -3.36
C GLU A 39 7.77 14.78 -2.58
N LEU A 40 6.89 14.46 -1.63
CA LEU A 40 6.13 15.42 -0.84
C LEU A 40 6.41 15.23 0.66
N SER A 41 6.56 16.33 1.39
CA SER A 41 6.70 16.32 2.84
C SER A 41 5.34 16.46 3.50
N LEU A 42 4.88 15.42 4.22
CA LEU A 42 3.58 15.45 4.90
C LEU A 42 3.53 16.54 5.99
N SER A 43 4.69 16.92 6.54
CA SER A 43 4.81 18.02 7.49
C SER A 43 4.31 19.36 6.95
N GLN A 44 4.40 19.61 5.64
CA GLN A 44 3.85 20.82 5.01
C GLN A 44 2.33 20.91 5.19
N PHE A 45 1.64 19.77 5.21
CA PHE A 45 0.22 19.72 5.47
C PHE A 45 -0.10 19.78 6.97
N THR A 46 0.61 19.02 7.79
CA THR A 46 0.27 18.89 9.22
C THR A 46 0.76 20.06 10.09
N GLN A 47 1.88 20.66 9.73
CA GLN A 47 2.58 21.69 10.53
C GLN A 47 2.75 23.02 9.77
N GLY A 48 2.70 22.99 8.43
CA GLY A 48 2.83 24.18 7.60
C GLY A 48 1.66 25.16 7.68
N ASP A 49 1.89 26.36 7.15
CA ASP A 49 0.89 27.41 7.09
C ASP A 49 -0.17 27.14 5.98
N ARG A 50 -1.09 28.09 5.76
CA ARG A 50 -2.13 27.93 4.72
C ARG A 50 -1.56 27.76 3.32
N LYS A 51 -0.45 28.43 3.00
CA LYS A 51 0.21 28.37 1.69
C LYS A 51 0.88 27.01 1.50
N ASP A 52 1.60 26.54 2.53
CA ASP A 52 2.27 25.23 2.51
C ASP A 52 1.25 24.10 2.36
N ARG A 53 0.17 24.12 3.15
CA ARG A 53 -0.92 23.15 3.04
C ARG A 53 -1.50 23.11 1.65
N LYS A 54 -1.81 24.27 1.07
CA LYS A 54 -2.37 24.34 -0.29
C LYS A 54 -1.39 23.82 -1.33
N ALA A 55 -0.10 24.12 -1.21
CA ALA A 55 0.93 23.62 -2.12
C ALA A 55 1.04 22.08 -2.06
N PHE A 56 1.05 21.51 -0.84
CA PHE A 56 1.04 20.06 -0.65
C PHE A 56 -0.19 19.40 -1.30
N GLN A 57 -1.38 19.96 -1.07
CA GLN A 57 -2.64 19.43 -1.62
C GLN A 57 -2.70 19.45 -3.15
N THR A 58 -2.19 20.51 -3.77
CA THR A 58 -2.07 20.61 -5.23
C THR A 58 -1.12 19.54 -5.75
N ALA A 59 0.09 19.47 -5.19
CA ALA A 59 1.11 18.51 -5.64
C ALA A 59 0.70 17.05 -5.41
N LEU A 60 -0.04 16.77 -4.33
CA LEU A 60 -0.62 15.46 -4.04
C LEU A 60 -1.61 15.03 -5.12
N LEU A 61 -2.57 15.89 -5.48
CA LEU A 61 -3.54 15.59 -6.53
C LEU A 61 -2.85 15.43 -7.90
N GLU A 62 -1.90 16.31 -8.22
CA GLU A 62 -1.14 16.25 -9.47
C GLU A 62 -0.34 14.95 -9.60
N GLY A 63 0.38 14.56 -8.54
CA GLY A 63 1.15 13.31 -8.50
C GLY A 63 0.27 12.08 -8.70
N LEU A 64 -0.83 11.99 -7.95
CA LEU A 64 -1.78 10.88 -8.07
C LEU A 64 -2.48 10.85 -9.43
N THR A 65 -2.82 12.00 -10.01
CA THR A 65 -3.48 12.06 -11.33
C THR A 65 -2.52 11.70 -12.47
N ARG A 66 -1.25 12.12 -12.37
CA ARG A 66 -0.24 11.89 -13.41
C ARG A 66 0.29 10.47 -13.35
N PHE A 67 0.74 10.03 -12.17
CA PHE A 67 1.50 8.80 -11.99
C PHE A 67 0.72 7.69 -11.27
N GLY A 68 -0.37 8.02 -10.55
CA GLY A 68 -0.98 7.11 -9.59
C GLY A 68 -0.16 6.91 -8.30
N PHE A 69 1.02 7.53 -8.21
CA PHE A 69 1.99 7.37 -7.14
C PHE A 69 2.55 8.71 -6.67
N ILE A 70 2.94 8.74 -5.40
CA ILE A 70 3.74 9.80 -4.79
C ILE A 70 4.75 9.18 -3.81
N ILE A 71 5.83 9.89 -3.52
CA ILE A 71 6.75 9.55 -2.42
C ILE A 71 6.42 10.50 -1.27
N VAL A 72 6.20 9.95 -0.07
CA VAL A 72 5.90 10.75 1.13
C VAL A 72 7.07 10.67 2.11
N LYS A 73 7.55 11.83 2.55
CA LYS A 73 8.50 11.97 3.66
C LYS A 73 7.89 12.77 4.81
N ASP A 74 8.61 12.84 5.93
CA ASP A 74 8.21 13.56 7.14
C ASP A 74 6.80 13.16 7.63
N HIS A 75 6.46 11.89 7.45
CA HIS A 75 5.21 11.27 7.92
C HIS A 75 5.31 10.91 9.41
N PRO A 76 4.18 10.77 10.13
CA PRO A 76 4.19 10.58 11.59
C PRO A 76 4.60 9.17 12.05
N VAL A 77 4.81 8.21 11.14
CA VAL A 77 5.22 6.84 11.50
C VAL A 77 6.64 6.84 12.07
N PRO A 78 6.86 6.42 13.34
CA PRO A 78 8.17 6.45 13.96
C PRO A 78 9.18 5.55 13.25
N LYS A 79 10.40 6.06 13.04
CA LYS A 79 11.47 5.31 12.37
C LYS A 79 11.86 4.06 13.15
N GLU A 80 11.88 4.15 14.47
CA GLU A 80 12.22 3.06 15.39
C GLU A 80 11.19 1.93 15.33
N LEU A 81 9.91 2.27 15.12
CA LEU A 81 8.84 1.29 14.89
C LEU A 81 9.05 0.55 13.57
N LEU A 82 9.36 1.27 12.49
CA LEU A 82 9.70 0.65 11.20
C LEU A 82 10.92 -0.28 11.34
N THR A 83 11.97 0.15 12.04
CA THR A 83 13.17 -0.68 12.28
C THR A 83 12.83 -1.97 13.05
N ARG A 84 12.06 -1.87 14.14
CA ARG A 84 11.60 -3.07 14.90
C ARG A 84 10.75 -3.99 14.04
N ALA A 85 9.82 -3.43 13.25
CA ALA A 85 8.94 -4.21 12.40
C ALA A 85 9.71 -4.95 11.29
N TYR A 86 10.66 -4.30 10.61
CA TYR A 86 11.51 -4.98 9.64
C TYR A 86 12.35 -6.08 10.27
N ALA A 87 12.91 -5.85 11.47
CA ALA A 87 13.68 -6.86 12.18
C ALA A 87 12.81 -8.08 12.58
N ALA A 88 11.61 -7.83 13.11
CA ALA A 88 10.66 -8.90 13.48
C ALA A 88 10.17 -9.68 12.24
N SER A 89 9.88 -8.98 11.14
CA SER A 89 9.52 -9.59 9.86
C SER A 89 10.63 -10.49 9.34
N ALA A 90 11.87 -9.99 9.31
CA ALA A 90 13.03 -10.75 8.85
C ALA A 90 13.30 -11.98 9.73
N ALA A 91 13.19 -11.83 11.05
CA ALA A 91 13.36 -12.93 11.99
C ALA A 91 12.30 -14.02 11.80
N PHE A 92 11.03 -13.64 11.58
CA PHE A 92 9.97 -14.61 11.29
C PHE A 92 10.22 -15.38 9.98
N PHE A 93 10.53 -14.68 8.88
CA PHE A 93 10.74 -15.35 7.60
C PHE A 93 11.99 -16.24 7.56
N ALA A 94 12.95 -16.01 8.46
CA ALA A 94 14.11 -16.86 8.70
C ALA A 94 13.83 -18.10 9.57
N CYS A 95 12.65 -18.22 10.20
CA CYS A 95 12.28 -19.41 10.97
C CYS A 95 12.17 -20.67 10.08
N PRO A 96 12.35 -21.87 10.66
CA PRO A 96 12.10 -23.13 9.96
C PRO A 96 10.71 -23.18 9.34
N GLU A 97 10.59 -23.79 8.16
CA GLU A 97 9.33 -23.85 7.41
C GLU A 97 8.17 -24.40 8.26
N ALA A 98 8.39 -25.48 9.01
CA ALA A 98 7.38 -26.06 9.90
C ALA A 98 6.79 -25.04 10.90
N GLN A 99 7.61 -24.12 11.40
CA GLN A 99 7.16 -23.06 12.31
C GLN A 99 6.33 -22.00 11.59
N LYS A 100 6.74 -21.61 10.37
CA LYS A 100 5.98 -20.65 9.55
C LYS A 100 4.63 -21.24 9.13
N LEU A 101 4.60 -22.50 8.71
CA LEU A 101 3.39 -23.23 8.33
C LEU A 101 2.39 -23.37 9.48
N GLY A 102 2.85 -23.44 10.73
CA GLY A 102 1.98 -23.43 11.92
C GLY A 102 1.14 -22.16 12.08
N SER A 103 1.46 -21.11 11.32
CA SER A 103 0.73 -19.83 11.32
C SER A 103 -0.15 -19.62 10.08
N MET A 104 -0.37 -20.66 9.27
CA MET A 104 -1.31 -20.60 8.15
C MET A 104 -2.74 -20.71 8.65
N VAL A 105 -3.63 -19.87 8.10
CA VAL A 105 -5.07 -19.91 8.43
C VAL A 105 -5.90 -19.93 7.17
N GLY A 106 -6.80 -20.90 7.11
CA GLY A 106 -7.76 -21.04 6.03
C GLY A 106 -7.11 -21.29 4.66
N VAL A 107 -7.97 -21.36 3.64
CA VAL A 107 -7.55 -21.70 2.27
C VAL A 107 -7.17 -20.45 1.47
N ASP A 108 -7.72 -19.29 1.84
CA ASP A 108 -7.67 -18.07 1.04
C ASP A 108 -6.58 -17.08 1.47
N GLY A 109 -5.82 -17.39 2.54
CA GLY A 109 -4.71 -16.55 2.99
C GLY A 109 -5.11 -15.15 3.46
N GLN A 110 -6.36 -14.94 3.90
CA GLN A 110 -6.86 -13.63 4.34
C GLN A 110 -6.16 -13.09 5.60
N ARG A 111 -5.56 -13.99 6.40
CA ARG A 111 -4.81 -13.72 7.62
C ARG A 111 -3.65 -14.71 7.74
N GLY A 112 -2.62 -14.33 8.48
CA GLY A 112 -1.50 -15.21 8.79
C GLY A 112 -0.56 -15.43 7.61
N TYR A 113 0.22 -16.51 7.69
CA TYR A 113 1.27 -16.85 6.74
C TYR A 113 0.73 -17.46 5.45
N THR A 114 1.36 -17.13 4.32
CA THR A 114 1.22 -17.81 3.04
C THR A 114 2.59 -18.17 2.47
N PRO A 115 2.87 -19.47 2.22
CA PRO A 115 4.15 -19.94 1.71
C PRO A 115 4.32 -19.65 0.21
N PHE A 116 5.54 -19.92 -0.28
CA PHE A 116 5.89 -19.83 -1.69
C PHE A 116 4.97 -20.66 -2.58
N GLY A 117 4.72 -20.15 -3.79
CA GLY A 117 4.01 -20.86 -4.86
C GLY A 117 2.54 -21.16 -4.63
N ARG A 118 1.91 -20.53 -3.62
CA ARG A 118 0.45 -20.58 -3.43
C ARG A 118 -0.29 -19.58 -4.32
N GLU A 119 0.30 -18.40 -4.55
CA GLU A 119 -0.21 -17.42 -5.51
C GLU A 119 0.46 -17.65 -6.87
N HIS A 120 -0.35 -17.84 -7.90
CA HIS A 120 0.08 -17.81 -9.30
C HIS A 120 -0.32 -16.48 -9.90
N ALA A 121 0.64 -15.77 -10.50
CA ALA A 121 0.29 -14.68 -11.39
C ALA A 121 -0.59 -15.22 -12.53
N LYS A 122 -1.63 -14.46 -12.88
CA LYS A 122 -2.49 -14.78 -14.01
C LYS A 122 -1.60 -14.86 -15.26
N ASP A 123 -1.60 -16.02 -15.93
CA ASP A 123 -0.82 -16.32 -17.14
C ASP A 123 0.68 -16.67 -16.95
N ALA A 124 1.18 -16.89 -15.72
CA ALA A 124 2.55 -17.35 -15.48
C ALA A 124 2.66 -18.88 -15.29
N SER A 125 3.63 -19.51 -15.97
CA SER A 125 3.95 -20.93 -15.82
C SER A 125 4.73 -21.25 -14.54
N ALA A 126 5.36 -20.24 -13.93
CA ALA A 126 6.16 -20.37 -12.72
C ALA A 126 5.49 -19.69 -11.51
N PRO A 127 5.59 -20.28 -10.30
CA PRO A 127 5.07 -19.68 -9.07
C PRO A 127 5.81 -18.38 -8.71
N ASP A 128 5.10 -17.42 -8.11
CA ASP A 128 5.72 -16.21 -7.55
C ASP A 128 6.73 -16.61 -6.46
N LEU A 129 7.95 -16.10 -6.56
CA LEU A 129 9.01 -16.26 -5.56
C LEU A 129 8.81 -15.28 -4.40
N LYS A 130 7.67 -15.40 -3.71
CA LYS A 130 7.35 -14.59 -2.53
C LYS A 130 6.62 -15.43 -1.48
N GLU A 131 6.90 -15.12 -0.23
CA GLU A 131 6.10 -15.54 0.91
C GLU A 131 5.59 -14.28 1.62
N PHE A 132 4.44 -14.37 2.25
CA PHE A 132 3.85 -13.19 2.90
C PHE A 132 3.05 -13.52 4.14
N TRP A 133 2.76 -12.47 4.91
CA TRP A 133 1.89 -12.51 6.05
C TRP A 133 0.85 -11.40 5.99
N HIS A 134 -0.43 -11.72 6.20
CA HIS A 134 -1.51 -10.74 6.32
C HIS A 134 -1.93 -10.51 7.76
N ILE A 135 -2.01 -9.23 8.12
CA ILE A 135 -2.54 -8.74 9.39
C ILE A 135 -3.68 -7.80 9.04
N GLY A 136 -4.89 -8.12 9.49
CA GLY A 136 -6.04 -7.23 9.36
C GLY A 136 -6.30 -6.44 10.62
N ARG A 137 -7.37 -5.64 10.58
CA ARG A 137 -7.93 -4.97 11.76
C ARG A 137 -8.31 -5.99 12.83
N GLU A 138 -8.01 -5.65 14.09
CA GLU A 138 -8.58 -6.33 15.26
C GLU A 138 -9.99 -5.79 15.51
N PHE A 139 -10.96 -6.68 15.58
CA PHE A 139 -12.36 -6.34 15.85
C PHE A 139 -12.70 -6.70 17.29
N PRO A 140 -13.30 -5.78 18.06
CA PRO A 140 -13.93 -6.14 19.33
C PRO A 140 -14.97 -7.24 19.12
N PRO A 141 -15.19 -8.14 20.09
CA PRO A 141 -16.17 -9.23 19.97
C PRO A 141 -17.59 -8.77 19.60
N GLU A 142 -17.95 -7.54 19.98
CA GLU A 142 -19.26 -6.92 19.72
C GLU A 142 -19.38 -6.27 18.32
N ASP A 143 -18.30 -6.15 17.55
CA ASP A 143 -18.33 -5.58 16.20
C ASP A 143 -18.95 -6.59 15.22
N GLN A 144 -19.97 -6.16 14.47
CA GLN A 144 -20.64 -6.98 13.47
C GLN A 144 -19.69 -7.48 12.37
N LEU A 145 -18.55 -6.81 12.18
CA LEU A 145 -17.52 -7.23 11.23
C LEU A 145 -16.66 -8.40 11.76
N ALA A 146 -16.68 -8.69 13.06
CA ALA A 146 -15.96 -9.82 13.65
C ALA A 146 -16.48 -11.18 13.15
N ASP A 147 -17.76 -11.27 12.77
CA ASP A 147 -18.34 -12.47 12.16
C ASP A 147 -17.99 -12.63 10.67
N ILE A 148 -17.58 -11.53 10.03
CA ILE A 148 -17.29 -11.48 8.59
C ILE A 148 -15.80 -11.71 8.32
N TYR A 149 -14.94 -11.17 9.18
CA TYR A 149 -13.50 -11.22 8.99
C TYR A 149 -12.84 -12.12 10.04
N PRO A 150 -11.99 -13.08 9.62
CA PRO A 150 -11.32 -13.97 10.56
C PRO A 150 -10.38 -13.18 11.49
N PRO A 151 -10.21 -13.64 12.75
CA PRO A 151 -9.26 -13.03 13.67
C PRO A 151 -7.84 -13.16 13.13
N ASN A 152 -6.96 -12.23 13.53
CA ASN A 152 -5.54 -12.39 13.27
C ASN A 152 -5.00 -13.62 14.00
N VAL A 153 -3.99 -14.25 13.40
CA VAL A 153 -3.11 -15.18 14.09
C VAL A 153 -1.76 -14.53 14.33
N TRP A 154 -1.01 -15.10 15.26
CA TRP A 154 0.25 -14.55 15.72
C TRP A 154 1.24 -15.69 15.96
N PRO A 155 2.49 -15.58 15.49
CA PRO A 155 3.49 -16.60 15.73
C PRO A 155 4.04 -16.47 17.17
N GLU A 156 4.47 -17.57 17.77
CA GLU A 156 5.15 -17.55 19.07
C GLU A 156 6.57 -16.96 18.99
N THR A 157 7.18 -17.01 17.81
CA THR A 157 8.51 -16.44 17.53
C THR A 157 8.47 -15.66 16.23
N PRO A 158 9.06 -14.45 16.17
CA PRO A 158 9.78 -13.77 17.24
C PRO A 158 8.86 -13.19 18.33
N VAL A 159 9.44 -12.93 19.51
CA VAL A 159 8.72 -12.32 20.63
C VAL A 159 8.23 -10.91 20.25
N ASN A 160 7.10 -10.48 20.80
CA ASN A 160 6.45 -9.17 20.55
C ASN A 160 5.98 -8.95 19.10
N PHE A 161 5.94 -9.98 18.24
CA PHE A 161 5.47 -9.85 16.86
C PHE A 161 4.10 -9.19 16.78
N ARG A 162 3.13 -9.65 17.59
CA ARG A 162 1.79 -9.06 17.67
C ARG A 162 1.82 -7.56 17.96
N ASP A 163 2.43 -7.17 19.07
CA ASP A 163 2.37 -5.79 19.54
C ASP A 163 3.06 -4.84 18.57
N ILE A 164 4.20 -5.24 18.01
CA ILE A 164 4.94 -4.46 17.00
C ILE A 164 4.07 -4.20 15.77
N PHE A 165 3.40 -5.23 15.25
CA PHE A 165 2.65 -5.08 14.00
C PHE A 165 1.28 -4.46 14.19
N LEU A 166 0.64 -4.58 15.36
CA LEU A 166 -0.55 -3.81 15.69
C LEU A 166 -0.23 -2.32 15.85
N GLU A 167 0.90 -1.99 16.49
CA GLU A 167 1.42 -0.61 16.57
C GLU A 167 1.71 -0.05 15.17
N LEU A 168 2.38 -0.82 14.31
CA LEU A 168 2.68 -0.42 12.94
C LEU A 168 1.41 -0.24 12.08
N TYR A 169 0.45 -1.16 12.21
CA TYR A 169 -0.84 -1.07 11.52
C TYR A 169 -1.51 0.27 11.85
N ALA A 170 -1.66 0.58 13.14
CA ALA A 170 -2.33 1.81 13.58
C ALA A 170 -1.58 3.08 13.11
N ALA A 171 -0.24 3.06 13.16
CA ALA A 171 0.57 4.18 12.71
C ALA A 171 0.42 4.45 11.20
N LEU A 172 0.45 3.38 10.38
CA LEU A 172 0.25 3.49 8.94
C LEU A 172 -1.19 3.93 8.60
N GLU A 173 -2.19 3.44 9.34
CA GLU A 173 -3.59 3.84 9.17
C GLU A 173 -3.79 5.32 9.48
N GLY A 174 -3.23 5.79 10.60
CA GLY A 174 -3.23 7.22 10.92
C GLY A 174 -2.58 8.06 9.82
N ALA A 175 -1.42 7.65 9.31
CA ALA A 175 -0.74 8.36 8.23
C ALA A 175 -1.57 8.40 6.93
N GLY A 176 -2.23 7.30 6.57
CA GLY A 176 -3.07 7.23 5.39
C GLY A 176 -4.35 8.06 5.50
N LEU A 177 -4.98 8.12 6.68
CA LEU A 177 -6.10 9.01 6.93
C LEU A 177 -5.71 10.48 6.80
N ILE A 178 -4.50 10.88 7.22
CA ILE A 178 -4.00 12.25 7.02
C ILE A 178 -3.82 12.55 5.53
N LEU A 179 -3.29 11.61 4.75
CA LEU A 179 -3.14 11.76 3.30
C LEU A 179 -4.51 11.91 2.59
N LEU A 180 -5.50 11.11 3.01
CA LEU A 180 -6.86 11.21 2.48
C LEU A 180 -7.53 12.53 2.85
N ASP A 181 -7.35 13.00 4.08
CA ASP A 181 -7.84 14.33 4.49
C ASP A 181 -7.20 15.46 3.68
N ALA A 182 -5.93 15.32 3.32
CA ALA A 182 -5.26 16.28 2.46
C ALA A 182 -5.87 16.32 1.05
N LEU A 183 -6.42 15.22 0.55
CA LEU A 183 -7.12 15.17 -0.74
C LEU A 183 -8.51 15.80 -0.73
N ALA A 184 -9.20 15.83 0.42
CA ALA A 184 -10.60 16.26 0.49
C ALA A 184 -10.88 17.62 -0.18
N PRO A 185 -10.10 18.68 0.08
CA PRO A 185 -10.35 19.98 -0.56
C PRO A 185 -10.13 19.97 -2.07
N SER A 186 -9.12 19.23 -2.55
CA SER A 186 -8.82 19.09 -3.97
C SER A 186 -9.91 18.34 -4.73
N LEU A 187 -10.60 17.41 -4.04
CA LEU A 187 -11.73 16.65 -4.58
C LEU A 187 -13.10 17.31 -4.31
N LYS A 188 -13.11 18.48 -3.66
CA LYS A 188 -14.32 19.25 -3.31
C LYS A 188 -15.33 18.43 -2.49
N VAL A 189 -14.83 17.59 -1.59
CA VAL A 189 -15.64 16.88 -0.59
C VAL A 189 -15.46 17.51 0.79
N ASP A 190 -16.41 17.27 1.68
CA ASP A 190 -16.38 17.81 3.03
C ASP A 190 -15.19 17.28 3.83
N GLN A 191 -14.75 18.08 4.82
CA GLN A 191 -13.76 17.62 5.79
C GLN A 191 -14.33 16.41 6.55
N GLY A 192 -13.53 15.36 6.73
CA GLY A 192 -13.96 14.13 7.38
C GLY A 192 -14.60 13.11 6.45
N TYR A 193 -14.92 13.45 5.19
CA TYR A 193 -15.52 12.52 4.22
C TYR A 193 -14.76 11.18 4.13
N PHE A 194 -13.42 11.24 4.03
CA PHE A 194 -12.60 10.04 3.96
C PHE A 194 -12.46 9.32 5.30
N ARG A 195 -12.56 10.03 6.43
CA ARG A 195 -12.57 9.40 7.76
C ARG A 195 -13.84 8.61 7.98
N ASP A 196 -14.98 9.13 7.55
CA ASP A 196 -16.25 8.41 7.65
C ASP A 196 -16.27 7.18 6.73
N MET A 197 -15.63 7.30 5.55
CA MET A 197 -15.55 6.21 4.59
C MET A 197 -14.52 5.13 4.97
N ALA A 198 -13.32 5.51 5.38
CA ALA A 198 -12.18 4.60 5.58
C ALA A 198 -11.83 4.37 7.07
N GLY A 199 -12.34 5.20 7.98
CA GLY A 199 -12.18 5.01 9.41
C GLY A 199 -12.78 3.69 9.84
N GLU A 200 -12.01 2.94 10.65
CA GLU A 200 -12.37 1.60 11.09
C GLU A 200 -12.59 0.61 9.92
N GLY A 201 -12.01 0.88 8.76
CA GLY A 201 -12.06 0.01 7.59
C GLY A 201 -11.33 -1.33 7.82
N ASN A 202 -11.58 -2.32 6.96
CA ASN A 202 -10.88 -3.61 7.00
C ASN A 202 -9.55 -3.54 6.23
N SER A 203 -8.66 -2.66 6.67
CA SER A 203 -7.35 -2.49 6.08
C SER A 203 -6.49 -3.74 6.31
N ILE A 204 -5.51 -3.98 5.43
CA ILE A 204 -4.58 -5.11 5.53
C ILE A 204 -3.14 -4.60 5.55
N LEU A 205 -2.40 -4.96 6.59
CA LEU A 205 -0.94 -4.89 6.60
C LEU A 205 -0.39 -6.20 6.05
N ARG A 206 0.35 -6.09 4.94
CA ARG A 206 1.00 -7.21 4.25
C ARG A 206 2.50 -7.13 4.49
N LEU A 207 3.07 -8.16 5.10
CA LEU A 207 4.52 -8.35 5.22
C LEU A 207 4.97 -9.23 4.06
N LEU A 208 5.93 -8.77 3.27
CA LEU A 208 6.42 -9.46 2.08
C LEU A 208 7.88 -9.83 2.26
N HIS A 209 8.23 -11.06 1.91
CA HIS A 209 9.60 -11.52 1.81
C HIS A 209 9.86 -12.11 0.42
N TYR A 210 10.82 -11.51 -0.27
CA TYR A 210 11.32 -11.97 -1.56
C TYR A 210 12.71 -12.58 -1.33
N PRO A 211 12.86 -13.91 -1.35
CA PRO A 211 14.16 -14.54 -1.18
C PRO A 211 15.11 -14.16 -2.33
N PRO A 212 16.42 -14.39 -2.15
CA PRO A 212 17.37 -14.38 -3.27
C PRO A 212 16.87 -15.28 -4.41
N VAL A 213 17.00 -14.82 -5.65
CA VAL A 213 16.65 -15.63 -6.82
C VAL A 213 17.68 -16.75 -6.94
N PRO A 214 17.27 -18.04 -6.93
CA PRO A 214 18.19 -19.16 -7.06
C PRO A 214 18.98 -19.12 -8.36
N GLU A 215 20.19 -19.66 -8.34
CA GLU A 215 20.98 -19.84 -9.56
C GLU A 215 20.25 -20.79 -10.53
N GLY A 216 20.07 -20.37 -11.79
CA GLY A 216 19.31 -21.12 -12.79
C GLY A 216 17.79 -21.01 -12.66
N ALA A 217 17.26 -20.09 -11.84
CA ALA A 217 15.84 -19.76 -11.86
C ALA A 217 15.43 -19.29 -13.28
N ASP A 218 14.23 -19.69 -13.70
CA ASP A 218 13.67 -19.27 -14.98
C ASP A 218 13.68 -17.73 -15.07
N PRO A 219 14.26 -17.13 -16.13
CA PRO A 219 14.21 -15.68 -16.34
C PRO A 219 12.79 -15.10 -16.35
N ALA A 220 11.77 -15.94 -16.60
CA ALA A 220 10.36 -15.56 -16.52
C ALA A 220 9.81 -15.50 -15.08
N CYS A 221 10.55 -15.98 -14.07
CA CYS A 221 10.16 -15.83 -12.66
C CYS A 221 10.21 -14.36 -12.25
N VAL A 222 9.04 -13.76 -12.07
CA VAL A 222 8.90 -12.42 -11.51
C VAL A 222 8.78 -12.48 -9.99
N ARG A 223 9.31 -11.47 -9.29
CA ARG A 223 9.17 -11.35 -7.83
C ARG A 223 7.72 -11.05 -7.44
N ALA A 224 7.09 -10.16 -8.20
CA ALA A 224 5.67 -9.88 -8.17
C ALA A 224 5.24 -9.52 -9.59
N ALA A 225 4.17 -10.13 -10.09
CA ALA A 225 3.62 -9.78 -11.40
C ALA A 225 3.02 -8.37 -11.40
N ALA A 226 2.96 -7.75 -12.58
CA ALA A 226 2.27 -6.49 -12.79
C ALA A 226 0.80 -6.62 -12.36
N HIS A 227 0.35 -5.74 -11.47
CA HIS A 227 -1.02 -5.69 -11.00
C HIS A 227 -1.39 -4.28 -10.56
N GLU A 228 -2.68 -4.03 -10.48
CA GLU A 228 -3.25 -2.84 -9.85
C GLU A 228 -3.75 -3.20 -8.45
N ASP A 229 -3.60 -2.27 -7.50
CA ASP A 229 -4.20 -2.41 -6.18
C ASP A 229 -5.70 -2.08 -6.25
N ILE A 230 -6.53 -2.96 -5.69
CA ILE A 230 -8.01 -2.82 -5.69
C ILE A 230 -8.55 -1.99 -4.52
N ASN A 231 -7.67 -1.50 -3.65
CA ASN A 231 -8.02 -0.79 -2.41
C ASN A 231 -8.07 0.74 -2.62
N LEU A 232 -8.49 1.50 -1.60
CA LEU A 232 -8.60 2.96 -1.72
C LEU A 232 -7.23 3.62 -1.92
N ILE A 233 -6.28 3.30 -1.04
CA ILE A 233 -4.86 3.67 -1.18
C ILE A 233 -3.97 2.58 -0.58
N THR A 234 -2.74 2.49 -1.10
CA THR A 234 -1.68 1.64 -0.55
C THR A 234 -0.53 2.50 -0.07
N ILE A 235 -0.12 2.28 1.19
CA ILE A 235 1.13 2.82 1.72
C ILE A 235 2.17 1.71 1.69
N LEU A 236 3.17 1.86 0.83
CA LEU A 236 4.33 0.99 0.77
C LEU A 236 5.49 1.67 1.51
N VAL A 237 5.95 1.04 2.60
CA VAL A 237 7.17 1.48 3.26
C VAL A 237 8.35 1.05 2.38
N ALA A 238 9.16 2.03 1.96
CA ALA A 238 10.32 1.76 1.11
C ALA A 238 11.27 0.78 1.81
N ALA A 239 11.51 -0.36 1.18
CA ALA A 239 12.54 -1.30 1.61
C ALA A 239 13.92 -0.86 1.06
N ASN A 240 15.00 -1.34 1.68
CA ASN A 240 16.38 -1.04 1.26
C ASN A 240 16.78 -1.66 -0.10
N GLY A 241 15.87 -2.31 -0.83
CA GLY A 241 16.13 -2.98 -2.10
C GLY A 241 15.52 -2.26 -3.30
N ALA A 242 16.22 -2.29 -4.44
CA ALA A 242 15.65 -1.90 -5.73
C ALA A 242 14.69 -2.99 -6.25
N GLY A 243 13.70 -2.60 -7.06
CA GLY A 243 12.79 -3.56 -7.71
C GLY A 243 11.34 -3.13 -7.85
N LEU A 244 10.94 -1.96 -7.34
CA LEU A 244 9.65 -1.37 -7.66
C LEU A 244 9.73 -0.66 -9.01
N GLU A 245 8.91 -1.08 -9.96
CA GLU A 245 8.75 -0.45 -11.26
C GLU A 245 7.30 -0.02 -11.45
N LEU A 246 7.10 1.10 -12.14
CA LEU A 246 5.80 1.66 -12.46
C LEU A 246 5.67 1.71 -13.98
N LEU A 247 4.52 1.26 -14.48
CA LEU A 247 4.15 1.46 -15.88
C LEU A 247 3.63 2.89 -16.03
N ASP A 248 4.38 3.77 -16.72
CA ASP A 248 3.91 5.11 -17.06
C ASP A 248 2.98 5.05 -18.28
N ARG A 249 2.30 6.16 -18.59
CA ARG A 249 1.37 6.31 -19.72
C ARG A 249 2.00 6.02 -21.07
N ASP A 250 3.32 6.11 -21.17
CA ASP A 250 4.08 5.87 -22.40
C ASP A 250 4.53 4.40 -22.55
N GLY A 251 4.18 3.54 -21.59
CA GLY A 251 4.62 2.14 -21.51
C GLY A 251 5.96 1.97 -20.80
#